data_AF-A0A6A8FR02-F1
#
_entry.id   AF-A0A6A8FR02-F1
#
_cell.length_a   1.000
_cell.length_b   1.000
_cell.length_c   1.000
_cell.angle_alpha   90.00
_cell.angle_beta   90.00
_cell.angle_gamma   90.00
#
_symmetry.space_group_name_H-M   'P 1'
#
loop_
_entity.id
_entity.type
_entity.pdbx_description
1 polymer ?
#
loop_
_entity_poly.entity_id
_entity_poly.type
_entity_poly.pdbx_seq_one_letter_code
_entity_poly.pdbx_strand_id
1 'polypeptide(L)'
;MKNILRAMVILLIICGTYVLFIQYGSVPEKKSNDSEPQVSNEEAQSGKRIHMPTSGLLSFMGKPADEVTKKLGEPERIDPSAYDYDWWVYNQGKDQYIQIGVLNNKVVTLFAAGNDINAKPFKIGESTGEVFKTTQVAPFVNVEYKGNSYRFEFSEEDINTRPTVKVGKMYVQLYMDKFEGKLSSIRAFDAQTFVKQRPYEVVYRGELIKPKAVSDEKWKKIQTTSEKQILDLTNVIRVKHGLAKLEWDQPTAEVAFGHSEDMKENNYFSHVSKKYGSLKDRLEEGHVDFQQAGENIAYNYVDGPAAVEGWLNSEGHRKALLNSDYTHLGVGVDRKYYTQNFIKRW
;
A
#
# COMPACT_ATOMS: atom_id res chain seq x y z
N MET A 1 -60.70 23.52 12.64
CA MET A 1 -60.10 23.63 13.99
C MET A 1 -59.32 22.39 14.44
N LYS A 2 -59.83 21.15 14.30
CA LYS A 2 -59.12 19.92 14.72
C LYS A 2 -57.75 19.67 14.05
N ASN A 3 -57.58 20.03 12.77
CA ASN A 3 -56.34 19.77 12.03
C ASN A 3 -55.23 20.80 12.37
N ILE A 4 -55.60 22.04 12.66
CA ILE A 4 -54.67 23.09 13.08
C ILE A 4 -54.15 22.80 14.50
N LEU A 5 -55.02 22.31 15.38
CA LEU A 5 -54.62 21.90 16.73
C LEU A 5 -53.64 20.71 16.71
N ARG A 6 -53.84 19.73 15.82
CA ARG A 6 -52.90 18.61 15.63
C ARG A 6 -51.55 19.06 15.08
N ALA A 7 -51.53 20.00 14.14
CA ALA A 7 -50.30 20.56 13.59
C ALA A 7 -49.50 21.35 14.65
N MET A 8 -50.18 22.12 15.51
CA MET A 8 -49.52 22.84 16.61
C MET A 8 -48.95 21.89 17.68
N VAL A 9 -49.64 20.79 17.99
CA VAL A 9 -49.13 19.78 18.94
C VAL A 9 -47.90 19.06 18.38
N ILE A 10 -47.89 18.72 17.08
CA ILE A 10 -46.72 18.12 16.44
C ILE A 10 -45.55 19.11 16.40
N LEU A 11 -45.80 20.39 16.09
CA LEU A 11 -44.75 21.41 16.08
C LEU A 11 -44.17 21.64 17.49
N LEU A 12 -45.00 21.61 18.53
CA LEU A 12 -44.56 21.71 19.92
C LEU A 12 -43.74 20.50 20.36
N ILE A 13 -44.09 19.30 19.89
CA ILE A 13 -43.28 18.09 20.14
C ILE A 13 -41.93 18.18 19.42
N ILE A 14 -41.90 18.62 18.16
CA ILE A 14 -40.66 18.78 17.39
C ILE A 14 -39.76 19.84 18.05
N CYS A 15 -40.30 21.01 18.38
CA CYS A 15 -39.56 22.05 19.11
C CYS A 15 -39.11 21.58 20.49
N GLY A 16 -39.94 20.83 21.22
CA GLY A 16 -39.58 20.22 22.50
C GLY A 16 -38.43 19.22 22.37
N THR A 17 -38.47 18.35 21.35
CA THR A 17 -37.39 17.39 21.08
C THR A 17 -36.10 18.08 20.61
N TYR A 18 -36.20 19.18 19.86
CA TYR A 18 -35.05 19.96 19.41
C TYR A 18 -34.41 20.73 20.57
N VAL A 19 -35.21 21.31 21.47
CA VAL A 19 -34.72 21.95 22.70
C VAL A 19 -34.09 20.91 23.63
N LEU A 20 -34.69 19.73 23.79
CA LEU A 20 -34.08 18.62 24.55
C LEU A 20 -32.78 18.12 23.89
N PHE A 21 -32.68 18.11 22.57
CA PHE A 21 -31.45 17.77 21.86
C PHE A 21 -30.36 18.84 22.04
N ILE A 22 -30.70 20.13 22.07
CA ILE A 22 -29.72 21.19 22.39
C ILE A 22 -29.33 21.16 23.87
N GLN A 23 -30.27 20.86 24.76
CA GLN A 23 -30.06 20.91 26.20
C GLN A 23 -29.43 19.63 26.78
N TYR A 24 -29.63 18.47 26.14
CA TYR A 24 -29.15 17.16 26.59
C TYR A 24 -28.40 16.34 25.52
N GLY A 25 -28.40 16.76 24.25
CA GLY A 25 -27.70 16.09 23.14
C GLY A 25 -26.24 16.53 22.96
N SER A 26 -25.63 17.12 23.98
CA SER A 26 -24.19 17.28 24.03
C SER A 26 -23.55 15.89 24.05
N VAL A 27 -22.84 15.55 22.96
CA VAL A 27 -21.79 14.53 23.01
C VAL A 27 -20.91 14.90 24.21
N PRO A 28 -20.71 14.01 25.19
CA PRO A 28 -19.86 14.35 26.31
C PRO A 28 -18.46 14.61 25.76
N GLU A 29 -18.03 15.86 25.87
CA GLU A 29 -16.62 16.23 25.81
C GLU A 29 -15.95 15.43 26.92
N LYS A 30 -15.24 14.36 26.54
CA LYS A 30 -14.51 13.53 27.49
C LYS A 30 -13.38 14.38 28.05
N LYS A 31 -13.67 15.11 29.14
CA LYS A 31 -12.66 15.63 30.05
C LYS A 31 -11.75 14.46 30.41
N SER A 32 -10.50 14.54 29.98
CA SER A 32 -9.44 13.68 30.46
C SER A 32 -9.30 13.92 31.95
N ASN A 33 -9.89 13.04 32.77
CA ASN A 33 -9.40 12.86 34.12
C ASN A 33 -7.98 12.30 33.98
N ASP A 34 -7.02 12.99 34.59
CA ASP A 34 -5.66 12.56 34.85
C ASP A 34 -5.64 11.33 35.78
N SER A 35 -6.10 10.20 35.26
CA SER A 35 -5.63 8.89 35.68
C SER A 35 -5.10 8.21 34.44
N GLU A 36 -3.76 8.22 34.33
CA GLU A 36 -3.02 7.57 33.25
C GLU A 36 -3.62 6.19 32.96
N PRO A 37 -4.13 5.93 31.74
CA PRO A 37 -4.18 4.56 31.28
C PRO A 37 -2.72 4.14 31.12
N GLN A 38 -2.24 3.42 32.13
CA GLN A 38 -1.02 2.64 32.03
C GLN A 38 -1.19 1.75 30.81
N VAL A 39 -0.50 2.12 29.73
CA VAL A 39 -0.21 1.20 28.64
C VAL A 39 0.89 0.32 29.21
N SER A 40 0.51 -0.60 30.10
CA SER A 40 1.41 -1.61 30.60
C SER A 40 1.64 -2.62 29.48
N ASN A 41 2.91 -2.92 29.27
CA ASN A 41 3.45 -3.66 28.14
C ASN A 41 3.23 -5.19 28.25
N GLU A 42 2.25 -5.65 29.01
CA GLU A 42 2.19 -7.07 29.44
C GLU A 42 1.20 -7.92 28.63
N GLU A 43 0.06 -7.38 28.19
CA GLU A 43 -0.97 -8.23 27.56
C GLU A 43 -0.66 -8.64 26.11
N ALA A 44 0.27 -7.98 25.42
CA ALA A 44 0.67 -8.33 24.05
C ALA A 44 1.93 -9.20 23.96
N GLN A 45 2.58 -9.52 25.09
CA GLN A 45 3.88 -10.22 25.11
C GLN A 45 3.79 -11.75 25.13
N SER A 46 2.59 -12.33 25.14
CA SER A 46 2.41 -13.79 25.16
C SER A 46 2.73 -14.46 23.81
N GLY A 47 3.09 -13.69 22.78
CA GLY A 47 3.37 -14.25 21.47
C GLY A 47 4.76 -14.85 21.30
N LYS A 48 4.83 -15.97 20.57
CA LYS A 48 6.10 -16.64 20.21
C LYS A 48 7.00 -15.63 19.46
N ARG A 49 8.03 -15.11 20.14
CA ARG A 49 8.94 -14.11 19.56
C ARG A 49 9.70 -14.72 18.38
N ILE A 50 9.49 -14.17 17.17
CA ILE A 50 10.27 -14.55 16.00
C ILE A 50 11.59 -13.78 16.04
N HIS A 51 12.71 -14.49 16.07
CA HIS A 51 14.04 -13.89 16.08
C HIS A 51 14.47 -13.42 14.67
N MET A 52 15.42 -12.48 14.62
CA MET A 52 16.03 -12.07 13.35
C MET A 52 16.62 -13.27 12.62
N PRO A 53 16.35 -13.45 11.32
CA PRO A 53 16.94 -14.53 10.55
C PRO A 53 18.43 -14.26 10.30
N THR A 54 19.24 -15.32 10.37
CA THR A 54 20.69 -15.27 10.08
C THR A 54 21.02 -15.45 8.60
N SER A 55 20.02 -15.79 7.78
CA SER A 55 20.15 -16.01 6.33
C SER A 55 18.88 -15.61 5.60
N GLY A 56 18.94 -15.57 4.27
CA GLY A 56 17.83 -15.12 3.43
C GLY A 56 17.75 -13.60 3.35
N LEU A 57 16.80 -13.12 2.56
CA LEU A 57 16.68 -11.73 2.15
C LEU A 57 16.44 -10.79 3.36
N LEU A 58 15.64 -11.23 4.32
CA LEU A 58 15.36 -10.46 5.53
C LEU A 58 16.58 -10.30 6.46
N SER A 59 17.63 -11.13 6.29
CA SER A 59 18.87 -10.98 7.06
C SER A 59 19.68 -9.73 6.67
N PHE A 60 19.36 -9.07 5.54
CA PHE A 60 19.94 -7.79 5.15
C PHE A 60 19.42 -6.61 5.95
N MET A 61 18.28 -6.73 6.64
CA MET A 61 17.69 -5.62 7.37
C MET A 61 18.66 -5.06 8.42
N GLY A 62 18.99 -3.78 8.30
CA GLY A 62 19.93 -3.08 9.16
C GLY A 62 21.41 -3.29 8.82
N LYS A 63 21.75 -4.08 7.79
CA LYS A 63 23.12 -4.27 7.33
C LYS A 63 23.60 -3.13 6.42
N PRO A 64 24.92 -2.97 6.27
CA PRO A 64 25.52 -2.10 5.26
C PRO A 64 25.10 -2.46 3.83
N ALA A 65 25.00 -1.47 2.94
CA ALA A 65 24.57 -1.70 1.55
C ALA A 65 25.60 -2.53 0.74
N ASP A 66 26.89 -2.44 1.09
CA ASP A 66 27.94 -3.24 0.44
C ASP A 66 27.83 -4.74 0.75
N GLU A 67 27.24 -5.14 1.88
CA GLU A 67 26.92 -6.55 2.13
C GLU A 67 25.85 -7.08 1.18
N VAL A 68 24.93 -6.20 0.74
CA VAL A 68 23.92 -6.55 -0.26
C VAL A 68 24.58 -6.77 -1.61
N THR A 69 25.41 -5.83 -2.09
CA THR A 69 26.04 -5.96 -3.41
C THR A 69 27.03 -7.11 -3.48
N LYS A 70 27.76 -7.40 -2.38
CA LYS A 70 28.60 -8.60 -2.28
C LYS A 70 27.84 -9.91 -2.49
N LYS A 71 26.54 -9.94 -2.14
CA LYS A 71 25.74 -11.17 -2.17
C LYS A 71 24.79 -11.26 -3.37
N LEU A 72 24.22 -10.14 -3.80
CA LEU A 72 23.23 -10.05 -4.88
C LEU A 72 23.80 -9.45 -6.18
N GLY A 73 25.03 -8.91 -6.16
CA GLY A 73 25.58 -8.14 -7.27
C GLY A 73 25.14 -6.68 -7.23
N GLU A 74 25.49 -5.90 -8.26
CA GLU A 74 25.02 -4.53 -8.38
C GLU A 74 23.52 -4.48 -8.72
N PRO A 75 22.75 -3.52 -8.15
CA PRO A 75 21.35 -3.36 -8.51
C PRO A 75 21.23 -2.92 -9.97
N GLU A 76 20.15 -3.34 -10.64
CA GLU A 76 19.86 -2.90 -12.00
C GLU A 76 19.50 -1.41 -12.05
N ARG A 77 18.79 -0.95 -11.01
CA ARG A 77 18.34 0.44 -10.89
C ARG A 77 18.51 0.92 -9.47
N ILE A 78 18.86 2.19 -9.34
CA ILE A 78 18.81 2.93 -8.09
C ILE A 78 17.79 4.05 -8.28
N ASP A 79 16.65 3.90 -7.66
CA ASP A 79 15.47 4.72 -7.89
C ASP A 79 15.10 5.49 -6.61
N PRO A 80 14.79 6.80 -6.67
CA PRO A 80 14.43 7.56 -5.47
C PRO A 80 13.07 7.12 -4.90
N SER A 81 12.93 7.17 -3.57
CA SER A 81 11.64 6.99 -2.90
C SER A 81 11.08 8.30 -2.32
N ALA A 82 9.80 8.28 -1.97
CA ALA A 82 9.15 9.34 -1.19
C ALA A 82 9.51 9.32 0.31
N TYR A 83 10.35 8.37 0.77
CA TYR A 83 10.58 8.08 2.18
C TYR A 83 12.06 8.10 2.61
N ASP A 84 12.79 9.14 2.19
CA ASP A 84 14.18 9.44 2.54
C ASP A 84 15.26 8.49 2.02
N TYR A 85 14.94 7.22 1.75
CA TYR A 85 15.85 6.22 1.20
C TYR A 85 15.73 6.12 -0.33
N ASP A 86 16.72 5.49 -0.97
CA ASP A 86 16.66 5.12 -2.38
C ASP A 86 16.45 3.61 -2.50
N TRP A 87 15.68 3.19 -3.50
CA TRP A 87 15.43 1.80 -3.84
C TRP A 87 16.56 1.26 -4.69
N TRP A 88 17.19 0.19 -4.24
CA TRP A 88 18.09 -0.65 -5.04
C TRP A 88 17.26 -1.81 -5.58
N VAL A 89 17.00 -1.81 -6.89
CA VAL A 89 16.09 -2.75 -7.54
C VAL A 89 16.88 -3.89 -8.19
N TYR A 90 16.46 -5.11 -7.89
CA TYR A 90 17.02 -6.37 -8.38
C TYR A 90 15.89 -7.15 -9.07
N ASN A 91 15.79 -6.98 -10.40
CA ASN A 91 14.76 -7.60 -11.24
C ASN A 91 15.35 -8.60 -12.25
N GLN A 92 16.54 -9.15 -11.97
CA GLN A 92 17.31 -10.00 -12.90
C GLN A 92 16.74 -11.43 -13.03
N GLY A 93 15.88 -11.85 -12.09
CA GLY A 93 15.26 -13.18 -12.14
C GLY A 93 14.13 -13.23 -13.16
N LYS A 94 13.94 -14.38 -13.81
CA LYS A 94 12.83 -14.57 -14.78
C LYS A 94 11.48 -14.17 -14.18
N ASP A 95 11.27 -14.50 -12.89
CA ASP A 95 10.00 -14.39 -12.16
C ASP A 95 10.18 -13.86 -10.73
N GLN A 96 11.18 -13.01 -10.50
CA GLN A 96 11.51 -12.46 -9.18
C GLN A 96 11.60 -10.93 -9.23
N TYR A 97 11.02 -10.30 -8.22
CA TYR A 97 11.15 -8.86 -8.03
C TYR A 97 11.56 -8.56 -6.59
N ILE A 98 12.73 -7.94 -6.42
CA ILE A 98 13.28 -7.55 -5.13
C ILE A 98 13.66 -6.06 -5.21
N GLN A 99 13.29 -5.29 -4.20
CA GLN A 99 13.78 -3.92 -4.03
C GLN A 99 14.21 -3.68 -2.58
N ILE A 100 15.36 -3.06 -2.40
CA ILE A 100 16.01 -2.86 -1.10
C ILE A 100 16.17 -1.36 -0.86
N GLY A 101 15.55 -0.83 0.19
CA GLY A 101 15.64 0.58 0.54
C GLY A 101 16.90 0.85 1.35
N VAL A 102 17.78 1.70 0.82
CA VAL A 102 19.06 2.07 1.42
C VAL A 102 19.05 3.53 1.85
N LEU A 103 19.35 3.79 3.12
CA LEU A 103 19.53 5.12 3.69
C LEU A 103 20.86 5.19 4.44
N ASN A 104 21.71 6.16 4.09
CA ASN A 104 23.01 6.37 4.74
C ASN A 104 23.85 5.08 4.82
N ASN A 105 23.99 4.38 3.68
CA ASN A 105 24.68 3.09 3.55
C ASN A 105 24.08 1.94 4.41
N LYS A 106 22.81 2.02 4.81
CA LYS A 106 22.16 0.98 5.62
C LYS A 106 20.82 0.57 5.01
N VAL A 107 20.54 -0.73 5.03
CA VAL A 107 19.25 -1.28 4.62
C VAL A 107 18.19 -0.96 5.67
N VAL A 108 17.16 -0.21 5.28
CA VAL A 108 16.07 0.26 6.17
C VAL A 108 14.70 -0.32 5.80
N THR A 109 14.54 -0.80 4.58
CA THR A 109 13.35 -1.52 4.14
C THR A 109 13.68 -2.47 3.00
N LEU A 110 12.81 -3.43 2.74
CA LEU A 110 12.93 -4.38 1.65
C LEU A 110 11.55 -4.84 1.23
N PHE A 111 11.31 -4.98 -0.08
CA PHE A 111 10.12 -5.63 -0.63
C PHE A 111 10.53 -6.76 -1.57
N ALA A 112 9.78 -7.86 -1.56
CA ALA A 112 10.07 -9.01 -2.40
C ALA A 112 8.78 -9.76 -2.81
N ALA A 113 8.68 -10.07 -4.09
CA ALA A 113 7.58 -10.82 -4.70
C ALA A 113 8.10 -11.75 -5.82
N GLY A 114 7.42 -12.87 -6.05
CA GLY A 114 7.79 -13.83 -7.10
C GLY A 114 8.28 -15.17 -6.56
N ASN A 115 8.76 -16.02 -7.48
CA ASN A 115 9.08 -17.43 -7.19
C ASN A 115 10.50 -17.60 -6.63
N ASP A 116 10.75 -18.65 -5.85
CA ASP A 116 12.09 -19.05 -5.39
C ASP A 116 12.88 -17.99 -4.60
N ILE A 117 12.20 -17.02 -4.01
CA ILE A 117 12.82 -16.03 -3.13
C ILE A 117 13.05 -16.63 -1.75
N ASN A 118 14.30 -16.59 -1.28
CA ASN A 118 14.67 -17.00 0.07
C ASN A 118 14.30 -15.90 1.09
N ALA A 119 13.01 -15.82 1.44
CA ALA A 119 12.39 -14.82 2.31
C ALA A 119 12.32 -15.22 3.80
N LYS A 120 13.20 -16.13 4.25
CA LYS A 120 13.17 -16.71 5.61
C LYS A 120 12.97 -15.65 6.72
N PRO A 121 12.14 -15.94 7.74
CA PRO A 121 11.49 -17.23 8.01
C PRO A 121 10.22 -17.49 7.20
N PHE A 122 9.75 -16.53 6.40
CA PHE A 122 8.54 -16.66 5.59
C PHE A 122 8.84 -17.31 4.24
N LYS A 123 7.84 -17.96 3.67
CA LYS A 123 7.92 -18.54 2.33
C LYS A 123 6.82 -17.95 1.43
N ILE A 124 7.21 -17.18 0.43
CA ILE A 124 6.27 -16.68 -0.58
C ILE A 124 5.59 -17.88 -1.27
N GLY A 125 4.26 -17.80 -1.41
CA GLY A 125 3.42 -18.90 -1.90
C GLY A 125 2.92 -19.88 -0.83
N GLU A 126 3.36 -19.76 0.43
CA GLU A 126 2.81 -20.52 1.55
C GLU A 126 1.35 -20.14 1.81
N SER A 127 0.54 -21.09 2.29
CA SER A 127 -0.87 -20.84 2.56
C SER A 127 -1.04 -19.86 3.73
N THR A 128 -2.06 -19.01 3.67
CA THR A 128 -2.38 -18.06 4.75
C THR A 128 -2.54 -18.77 6.10
N GLY A 129 -3.13 -19.96 6.10
CA GLY A 129 -3.31 -20.78 7.30
C GLY A 129 -1.98 -21.19 7.96
N GLU A 130 -0.99 -21.64 7.18
CA GLU A 130 0.33 -21.98 7.74
C GLU A 130 1.07 -20.72 8.20
N VAL A 131 1.00 -19.62 7.43
CA VAL A 131 1.59 -18.34 7.84
C VAL A 131 1.02 -17.88 9.19
N PHE A 132 -0.30 -17.93 9.39
CA PHE A 132 -0.95 -17.50 10.62
C PHE A 132 -0.77 -18.49 11.79
N LYS A 133 -0.50 -19.76 11.48
CA LYS A 133 -0.16 -20.76 12.49
C LYS A 133 1.27 -20.58 13.02
N THR A 134 2.21 -20.26 12.13
CA THR A 134 3.61 -20.00 12.53
C THR A 134 3.82 -18.59 13.06
N THR A 135 2.92 -17.68 12.71
CA THR A 135 3.02 -16.24 12.99
C THR A 135 1.79 -15.78 13.75
N GLN A 136 1.96 -15.41 15.01
CA GLN A 136 0.85 -14.89 15.80
C GLN A 136 0.55 -13.45 15.36
N VAL A 137 -0.43 -13.30 14.47
CA VAL A 137 -0.92 -12.02 13.99
C VAL A 137 -1.80 -11.39 15.07
N ALA A 138 -1.39 -10.22 15.54
CA ALA A 138 -2.19 -9.38 16.45
C ALA A 138 -2.96 -8.32 15.65
N PRO A 139 -4.07 -7.77 16.17
CA PRO A 139 -4.83 -6.71 15.50
C PRO A 139 -4.14 -5.33 15.54
N PHE A 140 -2.93 -5.26 16.08
CA PHE A 140 -2.11 -4.05 16.11
C PHE A 140 -0.63 -4.39 16.17
N VAL A 141 0.22 -3.41 15.87
CA VAL A 141 1.65 -3.49 16.12
C VAL A 141 2.17 -2.25 16.83
N ASN A 142 2.96 -2.45 17.88
CA ASN A 142 3.60 -1.38 18.63
C ASN A 142 5.02 -1.10 18.12
N VAL A 143 5.32 0.18 17.94
CA VAL A 143 6.61 0.68 17.49
C VAL A 143 7.13 1.72 18.46
N GLU A 144 8.37 1.54 18.89
CA GLU A 144 9.09 2.51 19.71
C GLU A 144 10.25 3.08 18.89
N TYR A 145 10.34 4.40 18.84
CA TYR A 145 11.43 5.05 18.13
C TYR A 145 11.81 6.39 18.77
N LYS A 146 13.06 6.50 19.24
CA LYS A 146 13.63 7.69 19.87
C LYS A 146 12.74 8.30 20.98
N GLY A 147 12.22 7.44 21.86
CA GLY A 147 11.37 7.86 22.99
C GLY A 147 9.89 8.10 22.64
N ASN A 148 9.51 8.00 21.37
CA ASN A 148 8.11 8.04 20.94
C ASN A 148 7.53 6.63 20.86
N SER A 149 6.24 6.49 21.14
CA SER A 149 5.51 5.22 21.02
C SER A 149 4.36 5.36 20.02
N TYR A 150 4.25 4.41 19.12
CA TYR A 150 3.23 4.34 18.07
C TYR A 150 2.52 2.98 18.17
N ARG A 151 1.19 2.99 18.08
CA ARG A 151 0.35 1.81 17.96
C ARG A 151 -0.37 1.89 16.63
N PHE A 152 -0.01 1.00 15.72
CA PHE A 152 -0.68 0.87 14.42
C PHE A 152 -1.78 -0.15 14.54
N GLU A 153 -3.01 0.24 14.22
CA GLU A 153 -4.19 -0.61 14.35
C GLU A 153 -4.57 -1.16 12.97
N PHE A 154 -4.92 -2.45 12.94
CA PHE A 154 -5.30 -3.13 11.71
C PHE A 154 -6.81 -3.23 11.63
N SER A 155 -7.38 -2.84 10.49
CA SER A 155 -8.75 -3.21 10.16
C SER A 155 -8.88 -4.73 9.95
N GLU A 156 -10.10 -5.25 9.88
CA GLU A 156 -10.31 -6.67 9.52
C GLU A 156 -9.72 -6.98 8.14
N GLU A 157 -9.82 -6.05 7.18
CA GLU A 157 -9.21 -6.22 5.87
C GLU A 157 -7.68 -6.28 5.98
N ASP A 158 -7.06 -5.42 6.79
CA ASP A 158 -5.60 -5.42 7.00
C ASP A 158 -5.10 -6.71 7.63
N ILE A 159 -5.82 -7.25 8.63
CA ILE A 159 -5.47 -8.53 9.27
C ILE A 159 -5.46 -9.67 8.24
N ASN A 160 -6.40 -9.65 7.30
CA ASN A 160 -6.57 -10.72 6.32
C ASN A 160 -5.68 -10.58 5.09
N THR A 161 -5.37 -9.34 4.67
CA THR A 161 -4.71 -9.07 3.38
C THR A 161 -3.28 -8.58 3.52
N ARG A 162 -2.93 -7.93 4.63
CA ARG A 162 -1.60 -7.32 4.78
C ARG A 162 -1.19 -7.14 6.25
N PRO A 163 -1.26 -8.15 7.14
CA PRO A 163 -0.88 -7.97 8.53
C PRO A 163 0.62 -7.65 8.67
N THR A 164 0.99 -6.85 9.66
CA THR A 164 2.40 -6.64 10.03
C THR A 164 2.74 -7.34 11.33
N VAL A 165 3.85 -8.08 11.33
CA VAL A 165 4.37 -8.79 12.50
C VAL A 165 5.76 -8.29 12.89
N LYS A 166 6.08 -8.36 14.18
CA LYS A 166 7.40 -7.98 14.69
C LYS A 166 8.34 -9.18 14.62
N VAL A 167 9.49 -9.02 13.97
CA VAL A 167 10.54 -10.03 13.88
C VAL A 167 11.83 -9.42 14.44
N GLY A 168 12.22 -9.81 15.64
CA GLY A 168 13.32 -9.17 16.37
C GLY A 168 13.14 -7.65 16.50
N LYS A 169 13.96 -6.89 15.75
CA LYS A 169 13.95 -5.41 15.72
C LYS A 169 13.27 -4.81 14.48
N MET A 170 12.83 -5.64 13.54
CA MET A 170 12.17 -5.21 12.31
C MET A 170 10.67 -5.53 12.34
N TYR A 171 9.94 -4.94 11.42
CA TYR A 171 8.52 -5.13 11.18
C TYR A 171 8.36 -5.72 9.79
N VAL A 172 7.63 -6.82 9.67
CA VAL A 172 7.42 -7.51 8.38
C VAL A 172 5.93 -7.51 8.07
N GLN A 173 5.55 -6.76 7.06
CA GLN A 173 4.23 -6.78 6.44
C GLN A 173 4.14 -7.95 5.46
N LEU A 174 3.12 -8.76 5.63
CA LEU A 174 2.90 -9.99 4.89
C LEU A 174 1.70 -9.78 3.97
N TYR A 175 1.92 -9.57 2.67
CA TYR A 175 0.82 -9.36 1.72
C TYR A 175 0.23 -10.71 1.32
N MET A 176 -1.04 -10.94 1.62
CA MET A 176 -1.80 -12.12 1.27
C MET A 176 -2.57 -11.86 -0.04
N ASP A 177 -2.59 -12.86 -0.91
CA ASP A 177 -3.61 -12.97 -1.95
C ASP A 177 -4.84 -13.64 -1.32
N LYS A 178 -5.88 -12.86 -1.02
CA LYS A 178 -7.09 -13.37 -0.36
C LYS A 178 -7.91 -14.31 -1.24
N PHE A 179 -7.75 -14.24 -2.57
CA PHE A 179 -8.47 -15.11 -3.49
C PHE A 179 -7.82 -16.48 -3.58
N GLU A 180 -6.48 -16.54 -3.52
CA GLU A 180 -5.74 -17.82 -3.52
C GLU A 180 -5.47 -18.38 -2.12
N GLY A 181 -5.59 -17.57 -1.07
CA GLY A 181 -5.25 -17.96 0.29
C GLY A 181 -3.75 -18.22 0.46
N LYS A 182 -2.89 -17.38 -0.13
CA LYS A 182 -1.43 -17.54 -0.13
C LYS A 182 -0.70 -16.23 0.18
N LEU A 183 0.50 -16.34 0.74
CA LEU A 183 1.44 -15.21 0.83
C LEU A 183 1.90 -14.79 -0.57
N SER A 184 1.50 -13.60 -1.01
CA SER A 184 1.83 -13.01 -2.30
C SER A 184 3.24 -12.42 -2.31
N SER A 185 3.53 -11.58 -1.32
CA SER A 185 4.79 -10.86 -1.18
C SER A 185 5.06 -10.48 0.27
N ILE A 186 6.27 -10.00 0.53
CA ILE A 186 6.66 -9.50 1.85
C ILE A 186 7.29 -8.13 1.75
N ARG A 187 7.13 -7.34 2.82
CA ARG A 187 7.84 -6.08 3.01
C ARG A 187 8.36 -5.97 4.43
N ALA A 188 9.65 -5.71 4.58
CA ALA A 188 10.27 -5.48 5.89
C ALA A 188 10.63 -4.00 6.09
N PHE A 189 10.64 -3.58 7.34
CA PHE A 189 10.91 -2.22 7.76
C PHE A 189 11.73 -2.18 9.03
N ASP A 190 12.64 -1.21 9.12
CA ASP A 190 13.05 -0.70 10.41
C ASP A 190 11.94 0.17 11.04
N ALA A 191 12.09 0.48 12.33
CA ALA A 191 11.10 1.25 13.08
C ALA A 191 10.85 2.64 12.46
N GLN A 192 11.91 3.32 12.03
CA GLN A 192 11.80 4.68 11.48
C GLN A 192 11.02 4.68 10.17
N THR A 193 11.31 3.73 9.29
CA THR A 193 10.70 3.63 7.95
C THR A 193 9.24 3.25 8.07
N PHE A 194 8.90 2.30 8.95
CA PHE A 194 7.52 1.92 9.19
C PHE A 194 6.65 3.11 9.65
N VAL A 195 7.17 3.89 10.60
CA VAL A 195 6.46 5.09 11.11
C VAL A 195 6.37 6.21 10.08
N LYS A 196 7.34 6.33 9.18
CA LYS A 196 7.27 7.32 8.08
C LYS A 196 6.31 6.90 6.98
N GLN A 197 6.27 5.62 6.63
CA GLN A 197 5.34 5.11 5.61
C GLN A 197 3.89 5.13 6.08
N ARG A 198 3.64 4.80 7.35
CA ARG A 198 2.29 4.74 7.96
C ARG A 198 1.33 3.88 7.12
N PRO A 199 1.60 2.58 7.00
CA PRO A 199 0.73 1.70 6.22
C PRO A 199 -0.67 1.53 6.81
N TYR A 200 -0.88 1.90 8.07
CA TYR A 200 -2.15 1.75 8.81
C TYR A 200 -2.48 3.00 9.61
N GLU A 201 -3.68 3.02 10.19
CA GLU A 201 -4.07 4.01 11.20
C GLU A 201 -3.15 3.90 12.42
N VAL A 202 -2.81 5.05 13.02
CA VAL A 202 -1.82 5.13 14.08
C VAL A 202 -2.27 6.03 15.21
N VAL A 203 -2.20 5.50 16.43
CA VAL A 203 -2.28 6.26 17.68
C VAL A 203 -0.86 6.41 18.21
N TYR A 204 -0.48 7.59 18.70
CA TYR A 204 0.90 7.84 19.15
C TYR A 204 0.98 8.71 20.39
N ARG A 205 2.10 8.56 21.11
CA ARG A 205 2.55 9.45 22.19
C ARG A 205 3.92 10.01 21.80
N GLY A 206 4.08 11.33 21.92
CA GLY A 206 5.27 12.06 21.46
C GLY A 206 5.07 12.69 20.07
N GLU A 207 6.13 12.73 19.26
CA GLU A 207 6.13 13.34 17.93
C GLU A 207 5.82 12.30 16.84
N LEU A 208 4.94 12.65 15.91
CA LEU A 208 4.69 11.84 14.72
C LEU A 208 5.67 12.17 13.58
N ILE A 209 6.80 11.47 13.55
CA ILE A 209 7.87 11.68 12.57
C ILE A 209 7.37 11.53 11.12
N LYS A 210 7.84 12.43 10.25
CA LYS A 210 7.47 12.49 8.82
C LYS A 210 8.70 12.26 7.94
N PRO A 211 8.53 11.77 6.69
CA PRO A 211 9.61 11.83 5.70
C PRO A 211 9.96 13.30 5.39
N LYS A 212 11.17 13.53 4.86
CA LYS A 212 11.58 14.87 4.42
C LYS A 212 10.70 15.34 3.26
N ALA A 213 10.51 16.65 3.16
CA ALA A 213 9.86 17.24 2.01
C ALA A 213 10.64 16.90 0.73
N VAL A 214 9.91 16.59 -0.33
CA VAL A 214 10.44 16.17 -1.64
C VAL A 214 10.13 17.30 -2.63
N SER A 215 11.15 17.75 -3.37
CA SER A 215 10.98 18.76 -4.43
C SER A 215 10.16 18.21 -5.60
N ASP A 216 9.53 19.07 -6.38
CA ASP A 216 8.74 18.64 -7.54
C ASP A 216 9.60 17.91 -8.59
N GLU A 217 10.87 18.29 -8.76
CA GLU A 217 11.81 17.57 -9.62
C GLU A 217 12.05 16.13 -9.12
N LYS A 218 12.22 15.94 -7.81
CA LYS A 218 12.39 14.60 -7.23
C LYS A 218 11.08 13.81 -7.29
N TRP A 219 9.92 14.45 -7.16
CA TRP A 219 8.62 13.81 -7.37
C TRP A 219 8.46 13.24 -8.77
N LYS A 220 8.88 13.97 -9.82
CA LYS A 220 8.86 13.44 -11.19
C LYS A 220 9.67 12.14 -11.30
N LYS A 221 10.85 12.07 -10.68
CA LYS A 221 11.68 10.85 -10.65
C LYS A 221 11.01 9.71 -9.86
N ILE A 222 10.35 10.02 -8.74
CA ILE A 222 9.60 9.04 -7.94
C ILE A 222 8.38 8.49 -8.69
N GLN A 223 7.72 9.33 -9.50
CA GLN A 223 6.59 8.91 -10.33
C GLN A 223 7.03 7.92 -11.40
N THR A 224 8.07 8.26 -12.18
CA THR A 224 8.66 7.34 -13.17
C THR A 224 9.20 6.06 -12.53
N THR A 225 9.74 6.16 -11.32
CA THR A 225 10.11 4.99 -10.52
C THR A 225 8.89 4.12 -10.25
N SER A 226 7.82 4.71 -9.72
CA SER A 226 6.60 3.99 -9.34
C SER A 226 5.95 3.30 -10.55
N GLU A 227 5.94 3.95 -11.72
CA GLU A 227 5.46 3.38 -12.98
C GLU A 227 6.20 2.08 -13.35
N LYS A 228 7.54 2.10 -13.28
CA LYS A 228 8.37 0.91 -13.53
C LYS A 228 8.14 -0.19 -12.50
N GLN A 229 8.08 0.17 -11.21
CA GLN A 229 7.81 -0.79 -10.13
C GLN A 229 6.45 -1.48 -10.31
N ILE A 230 5.43 -0.73 -10.74
CA ILE A 230 4.09 -1.26 -11.01
C ILE A 230 4.10 -2.21 -12.21
N LEU A 231 4.76 -1.84 -13.32
CA LEU A 231 4.92 -2.72 -14.49
C LEU A 231 5.63 -4.03 -14.11
N ASP A 232 6.78 -3.92 -13.44
CA ASP A 232 7.61 -5.06 -13.04
C ASP A 232 6.80 -6.02 -12.16
N LEU A 233 6.16 -5.51 -11.11
CA LEU A 233 5.38 -6.34 -10.18
C LEU A 233 4.11 -6.92 -10.83
N THR A 234 3.45 -6.17 -11.71
CA THR A 234 2.32 -6.69 -12.49
C THR A 234 2.76 -7.88 -13.33
N ASN A 235 3.94 -7.80 -13.97
CA ASN A 235 4.49 -8.88 -14.76
C ASN A 235 4.93 -10.08 -13.91
N VAL A 236 5.45 -9.87 -12.71
CA VAL A 236 5.71 -10.98 -11.76
C VAL A 236 4.42 -11.70 -11.39
N ILE A 237 3.35 -10.96 -11.08
CA ILE A 237 2.03 -11.54 -10.80
C ILE A 237 1.52 -12.32 -12.00
N ARG A 238 1.58 -11.77 -13.21
CA ARG A 238 1.11 -12.43 -14.43
C ARG A 238 1.85 -13.72 -14.72
N VAL A 239 3.18 -13.73 -14.64
CA VAL A 239 3.96 -14.94 -14.88
C VAL A 239 3.71 -16.01 -13.82
N LYS A 240 3.51 -15.63 -12.55
CA LYS A 240 3.08 -16.56 -11.49
C LYS A 240 1.75 -17.26 -11.83
N HIS A 241 0.87 -16.60 -12.58
CA HIS A 241 -0.40 -17.16 -13.05
C HIS A 241 -0.31 -17.79 -14.46
N GLY A 242 0.89 -18.00 -15.00
CA GLY A 242 1.10 -18.61 -16.32
C GLY A 242 0.72 -17.71 -17.50
N LEU A 243 0.62 -16.40 -17.27
CA LEU A 243 0.27 -15.42 -18.30
C LEU A 243 1.53 -14.77 -18.90
N ALA A 244 1.42 -14.32 -20.14
CA ALA A 244 2.46 -13.54 -20.80
C ALA A 244 2.68 -12.19 -20.08
N LYS A 245 3.93 -11.73 -20.06
CA LYS A 245 4.28 -10.38 -19.60
C LYS A 245 3.64 -9.35 -20.53
N LEU A 246 3.19 -8.24 -19.95
CA LEU A 246 2.73 -7.07 -20.67
C LEU A 246 3.94 -6.22 -21.08
N GLU A 247 3.92 -5.77 -22.33
CA GLU A 247 4.91 -4.84 -22.85
C GLU A 247 4.55 -3.40 -22.47
N TRP A 248 5.56 -2.56 -22.21
CA TRP A 248 5.32 -1.15 -21.94
C TRP A 248 4.82 -0.44 -23.20
N ASP A 249 3.72 0.29 -23.07
CA ASP A 249 3.19 1.15 -24.12
C ASP A 249 3.25 2.62 -23.68
N GLN A 250 4.16 3.38 -24.30
CA GLN A 250 4.44 4.77 -23.93
C GLN A 250 3.24 5.71 -24.15
N PRO A 251 2.54 5.70 -25.30
CA PRO A 251 1.32 6.50 -25.48
C PRO A 251 0.22 6.18 -24.44
N THR A 252 0.01 4.90 -24.12
CA THR A 252 -0.95 4.47 -23.09
C THR A 252 -0.53 4.95 -21.70
N ALA A 253 0.77 5.00 -21.40
CA ALA A 253 1.30 5.52 -20.15
C ALA A 253 1.07 7.03 -20.01
N GLU A 254 1.22 7.79 -21.10
CA GLU A 254 0.91 9.23 -21.12
C GLU A 254 -0.57 9.49 -20.85
N VAL A 255 -1.46 8.68 -21.42
CA VAL A 255 -2.91 8.72 -21.11
C VAL A 255 -3.19 8.38 -19.64
N ALA A 256 -2.54 7.35 -19.11
CA ALA A 256 -2.68 6.96 -17.70
C ALA A 256 -2.15 8.05 -16.74
N PHE A 257 -1.07 8.74 -17.11
CA PHE A 257 -0.52 9.85 -16.34
C PHE A 257 -1.50 11.02 -16.33
N GLY A 258 -2.01 11.41 -17.50
CA GLY A 258 -3.01 12.47 -17.62
C GLY A 258 -4.27 12.21 -16.79
N HIS A 259 -4.71 10.96 -16.69
CA HIS A 259 -5.86 10.61 -15.82
C HIS A 259 -5.53 10.71 -14.32
N SER A 260 -4.31 10.32 -13.93
CA SER A 260 -3.85 10.47 -12.54
C SER A 260 -3.73 11.95 -12.15
N GLU A 261 -3.24 12.78 -13.07
CA GLU A 261 -3.16 14.23 -12.91
C GLU A 261 -4.56 14.87 -12.83
N ASP A 262 -5.47 14.47 -13.72
CA ASP A 262 -6.85 14.97 -13.70
C ASP A 262 -7.57 14.64 -12.37
N MET A 263 -7.46 13.40 -11.88
CA MET A 263 -8.00 13.01 -10.58
C MET A 263 -7.42 13.84 -9.44
N LYS A 264 -6.11 14.09 -9.46
CA LYS A 264 -5.41 14.92 -8.46
C LYS A 264 -5.89 16.37 -8.49
N GLU A 265 -5.87 17.01 -9.66
CA GLU A 265 -6.16 18.43 -9.81
C GLU A 265 -7.64 18.75 -9.53
N ASN A 266 -8.53 17.84 -9.92
CA ASN A 266 -9.98 18.03 -9.79
C ASN A 266 -10.58 17.35 -8.55
N ASN A 267 -9.73 16.81 -7.65
CA ASN A 267 -10.11 16.20 -6.37
C ASN A 267 -11.25 15.16 -6.49
N TYR A 268 -11.12 14.24 -7.43
CA TYR A 268 -12.08 13.15 -7.61
C TYR A 268 -11.37 11.82 -7.83
N PHE A 269 -12.10 10.72 -7.70
CA PHE A 269 -11.59 9.38 -7.94
C PHE A 269 -12.63 8.56 -8.70
N SER A 270 -12.41 8.37 -10.01
CA SER A 270 -13.37 7.72 -10.92
C SER A 270 -12.69 7.28 -12.21
N HIS A 271 -13.18 6.22 -12.83
CA HIS A 271 -12.78 5.79 -14.17
C HIS A 271 -13.22 6.76 -15.28
N VAL A 272 -14.24 7.59 -15.01
CA VAL A 272 -14.79 8.56 -15.95
C VAL A 272 -14.38 9.96 -15.50
N SER A 273 -13.61 10.63 -16.36
CA SER A 273 -13.30 12.05 -16.22
C SER A 273 -14.48 12.89 -16.66
N LYS A 274 -14.78 13.96 -15.90
CA LYS A 274 -15.80 14.94 -16.28
C LYS A 274 -15.39 15.76 -17.52
N LYS A 275 -14.08 15.86 -17.78
CA LYS A 275 -13.51 16.65 -18.88
C LYS A 275 -13.11 15.78 -20.06
N TYR A 276 -12.44 14.65 -19.80
CA TYR A 276 -11.83 13.79 -20.81
C TYR A 276 -12.60 12.48 -21.06
N GLY A 277 -13.74 12.29 -20.40
CA GLY A 277 -14.61 11.13 -20.63
C GLY A 277 -14.09 9.82 -20.05
N SER A 278 -14.54 8.72 -20.63
CA SER A 278 -14.19 7.34 -20.28
C SER A 278 -12.76 6.98 -20.67
N LEU A 279 -12.26 5.81 -20.23
CA LEU A 279 -10.97 5.28 -20.68
C LEU A 279 -10.85 5.25 -22.21
N LYS A 280 -11.92 4.83 -22.89
CA LYS A 280 -11.96 4.78 -24.35
C LYS A 280 -11.71 6.16 -24.95
N ASP A 281 -12.45 7.17 -24.49
CA ASP A 281 -12.33 8.55 -24.98
C ASP A 281 -10.91 9.08 -24.76
N ARG A 282 -10.32 8.82 -23.59
CA ARG A 282 -8.95 9.22 -23.27
C ARG A 282 -7.90 8.53 -24.15
N LEU A 283 -8.07 7.24 -24.45
CA LEU A 283 -7.16 6.49 -25.33
C LEU A 283 -7.29 6.94 -26.79
N GLU A 284 -8.51 7.19 -27.28
CA GLU A 284 -8.76 7.70 -28.63
C GLU A 284 -8.17 9.11 -28.83
N GLU A 285 -8.35 10.00 -27.85
CA GLU A 285 -7.72 11.35 -27.85
C GLU A 285 -6.19 11.25 -27.79
N GLY A 286 -5.66 10.29 -27.03
CA GLY A 286 -4.23 9.99 -26.98
C GLY A 286 -3.68 9.27 -28.22
N HIS A 287 -4.51 9.06 -29.25
CA HIS A 287 -4.16 8.32 -30.47
C HIS A 287 -3.56 6.93 -30.21
N VAL A 288 -4.09 6.24 -29.19
CA VAL A 288 -3.69 4.87 -28.85
C VAL A 288 -4.57 3.88 -29.63
N ASP A 289 -3.96 3.04 -30.45
CA ASP A 289 -4.65 1.97 -31.18
C ASP A 289 -4.84 0.72 -30.28
N PHE A 290 -6.10 0.29 -30.10
CA PHE A 290 -6.44 -0.90 -29.31
C PHE A 290 -7.70 -1.63 -29.81
N GLN A 291 -7.72 -2.94 -29.60
CA GLN A 291 -8.90 -3.81 -29.76
C GLN A 291 -9.74 -3.90 -28.48
N GLN A 292 -9.06 -3.91 -27.33
CA GLN A 292 -9.64 -4.00 -26.00
C GLN A 292 -8.80 -3.16 -25.04
N ALA A 293 -9.45 -2.55 -24.06
CA ALA A 293 -8.78 -1.82 -23.00
C ALA A 293 -9.41 -2.09 -21.63
N GLY A 294 -8.62 -1.95 -20.57
CA GLY A 294 -9.07 -2.00 -19.18
C GLY A 294 -8.26 -1.04 -18.32
N GLU A 295 -8.81 -0.66 -17.16
CA GLU A 295 -8.16 0.29 -16.27
C GLU A 295 -8.23 -0.17 -14.81
N ASN A 296 -7.11 -0.01 -14.10
CA ASN A 296 -7.09 0.02 -12.65
C ASN A 296 -6.69 1.42 -12.17
N ILE A 297 -7.38 1.94 -11.17
CA ILE A 297 -7.00 3.19 -10.47
C ILE A 297 -6.81 2.92 -8.98
N ALA A 298 -5.87 3.62 -8.36
CA ALA A 298 -5.63 3.58 -6.93
C ALA A 298 -5.26 4.97 -6.41
N TYR A 299 -5.63 5.23 -5.16
CA TYR A 299 -5.33 6.49 -4.49
C TYR A 299 -4.82 6.24 -3.06
N ASN A 300 -3.87 7.07 -2.63
CA ASN A 300 -3.37 7.17 -1.27
C ASN A 300 -2.61 5.94 -0.71
N TYR A 301 -2.17 5.03 -1.58
CA TYR A 301 -1.21 3.98 -1.22
C TYR A 301 0.17 4.56 -0.90
N VAL A 302 0.94 3.84 -0.08
CA VAL A 302 2.29 4.26 0.32
C VAL A 302 3.26 4.30 -0.87
N ASP A 303 3.14 3.38 -1.82
CA ASP A 303 3.92 3.33 -3.05
C ASP A 303 3.25 2.42 -4.11
N GLY A 304 3.88 2.33 -5.28
CA GLY A 304 3.43 1.49 -6.39
C GLY A 304 3.24 0.01 -6.03
N PRO A 305 4.22 -0.67 -5.41
CA PRO A 305 4.04 -2.07 -5.01
C PRO A 305 2.86 -2.29 -4.05
N ALA A 306 2.59 -1.36 -3.13
CA ALA A 306 1.42 -1.45 -2.28
C ALA A 306 0.11 -1.27 -3.06
N ALA A 307 0.08 -0.40 -4.08
CA ALA A 307 -1.09 -0.24 -4.97
C ALA A 307 -1.38 -1.53 -5.76
N VAL A 308 -0.35 -2.20 -6.28
CA VAL A 308 -0.49 -3.47 -7.01
C VAL A 308 -1.05 -4.58 -6.12
N GLU A 309 -0.56 -4.72 -4.89
CA GLU A 309 -1.11 -5.70 -3.95
C GLU A 309 -2.57 -5.36 -3.55
N GLY A 310 -2.91 -4.07 -3.52
CA GLY A 310 -4.30 -3.61 -3.37
C GLY A 310 -5.20 -4.01 -4.53
N TRP A 311 -4.76 -3.80 -5.76
CA TRP A 311 -5.47 -4.24 -6.97
C TRP A 311 -5.60 -5.76 -7.03
N LEU A 312 -4.56 -6.50 -6.65
CA LEU A 312 -4.59 -7.98 -6.61
C LEU A 312 -5.69 -8.51 -5.68
N ASN A 313 -5.96 -7.78 -4.59
CA ASN A 313 -6.99 -8.09 -3.59
C ASN A 313 -8.35 -7.42 -3.87
N SER A 314 -8.59 -6.92 -5.07
CA SER A 314 -9.89 -6.38 -5.47
C SER A 314 -10.40 -7.14 -6.70
N GLU A 315 -11.60 -7.72 -6.64
CA GLU A 315 -12.08 -8.64 -7.69
C GLU A 315 -12.10 -8.00 -9.09
N GLY A 316 -12.62 -6.77 -9.20
CA GLY A 316 -12.66 -6.02 -10.44
C GLY A 316 -11.25 -5.72 -10.99
N HIS A 317 -10.36 -5.22 -10.14
CA HIS A 317 -9.01 -4.87 -10.54
C HIS A 317 -8.13 -6.11 -10.85
N ARG A 318 -8.34 -7.20 -10.11
CA ARG A 318 -7.69 -8.50 -10.34
C ARG A 318 -8.06 -9.06 -11.72
N LYS A 319 -9.32 -8.92 -12.14
CA LYS A 319 -9.75 -9.33 -13.49
C LYS A 319 -8.94 -8.62 -14.56
N ALA A 320 -8.61 -7.33 -14.40
CA ALA A 320 -7.75 -6.62 -15.34
C ALA A 320 -6.29 -7.10 -15.30
N LEU A 321 -5.70 -7.25 -14.09
CA LEU A 321 -4.34 -7.75 -13.90
C LEU A 321 -4.11 -9.12 -14.57
N LEU A 322 -5.11 -10.00 -14.46
CA LEU A 322 -5.04 -11.41 -14.90
C LEU A 322 -5.77 -11.68 -16.22
N ASN A 323 -6.21 -10.65 -16.95
CA ASN A 323 -6.79 -10.85 -18.27
C ASN A 323 -5.68 -11.29 -19.26
N SER A 324 -5.84 -12.47 -19.86
CA SER A 324 -4.91 -13.05 -20.83
C SER A 324 -4.90 -12.32 -22.18
N ASP A 325 -5.96 -11.57 -22.50
CA ASP A 325 -6.10 -10.88 -23.78
C ASP A 325 -5.23 -9.63 -23.90
N TYR A 326 -4.88 -9.01 -22.77
CA TYR A 326 -4.01 -7.84 -22.76
C TYR A 326 -2.57 -8.20 -23.11
N THR A 327 -1.97 -7.34 -23.93
CA THR A 327 -0.59 -7.50 -24.44
C THR A 327 0.31 -6.37 -23.98
N HIS A 328 -0.24 -5.18 -23.71
CA HIS A 328 0.53 -4.02 -23.28
C HIS A 328 -0.07 -3.35 -22.05
N LEU A 329 0.77 -2.57 -21.37
CA LEU A 329 0.44 -1.78 -20.20
C LEU A 329 1.09 -0.41 -20.30
N GLY A 330 0.28 0.64 -20.11
CA GLY A 330 0.76 1.96 -19.72
C GLY A 330 0.46 2.21 -18.25
N VAL A 331 1.45 2.70 -17.50
CA VAL A 331 1.25 3.11 -16.10
C VAL A 331 1.53 4.59 -16.00
N GLY A 332 0.66 5.32 -15.30
CA GLY A 332 0.85 6.72 -15.00
C GLY A 332 0.70 6.97 -13.51
N VAL A 333 1.62 7.75 -12.94
CA VAL A 333 1.58 8.08 -11.52
C VAL A 333 1.74 9.58 -11.32
N ASP A 334 0.82 10.19 -10.57
CA ASP A 334 0.94 11.57 -10.11
C ASP A 334 0.78 11.64 -8.59
N ARG A 335 1.91 11.85 -7.91
CA ARG A 335 2.06 11.75 -6.45
C ARG A 335 1.52 10.44 -5.87
N LYS A 336 0.26 10.43 -5.45
CA LYS A 336 -0.43 9.31 -4.78
C LYS A 336 -1.64 8.80 -5.58
N TYR A 337 -1.80 9.24 -6.82
CA TYR A 337 -2.75 8.72 -7.78
C TYR A 337 -1.99 7.80 -8.73
N TYR A 338 -2.49 6.57 -8.89
CA TYR A 338 -1.87 5.53 -9.69
C TYR A 338 -2.90 5.01 -10.68
N THR A 339 -2.54 4.92 -11.96
CA THR A 339 -3.40 4.41 -13.02
C THR A 339 -2.66 3.36 -13.84
N GLN A 340 -3.26 2.20 -14.05
CA GLN A 340 -2.85 1.18 -15.02
C GLN A 340 -3.85 1.15 -16.17
N ASN A 341 -3.41 1.40 -17.39
CA ASN A 341 -4.21 1.21 -18.58
C ASN A 341 -3.67 0.02 -19.37
N PHE A 342 -4.46 -1.04 -19.41
CA PHE A 342 -4.16 -2.26 -20.14
C PHE A 342 -4.75 -2.17 -21.54
N ILE A 343 -4.03 -2.63 -22.56
CA ILE A 343 -4.55 -2.72 -23.92
C ILE A 343 -4.21 -4.05 -24.58
N LYS A 344 -5.04 -4.44 -25.54
CA LYS A 344 -4.72 -5.38 -26.60
C LYS A 344 -4.53 -4.61 -27.89
N ARG A 345 -3.32 -4.60 -28.44
CA ARG A 345 -3.06 -3.96 -29.75
C ARG A 345 -3.67 -4.77 -30.90
N TRP A 346 -3.84 -4.12 -32.06
CA TRP A 346 -4.39 -4.73 -33.27
C TRP A 346 -3.53 -5.83 -33.87
#